data_AF-A0A847UZ60-F1
#
_entry.id   AF-A0A847UZ60-F1
#
_cell.length_a   1.000
_cell.length_b   1.000
_cell.length_c   1.000
_cell.angle_alpha   90.00
_cell.angle_beta   90.00
_cell.angle_gamma   90.00
#
_symmetry.space_group_name_H-M   'P 1'
#
loop_
_entity.id
_entity.type
_entity.pdbx_description
1 polymer ?
#
loop_
_entity_poly.entity_id
_entity_poly.type
_entity_poly.pdbx_seq_one_letter_code
_entity_poly.pdbx_strand_id
1 'polypeptide(L)'
;MPSTRATDKKKALTEMAKRLDPFHEIIDRFGLLLTEQAEIRDTLEPAELGKFVVEEERFLNGEPLTSFLDSDQFAESFRKAASGVWPLLGMTFPTLSETLSGLEKLLENDGPWTSLCLRAVVHGDAEALETAAGQAAVSPDFLLIALRAAYAPCVAAHKQALTALAPVELWRKAYCPVCGS
;
A
#
# COMPACT_ATOMS: atom_id res chain seq x y z
N MET A 1 5.22 -17.98 -15.59
CA MET A 1 6.68 -17.76 -15.64
C MET A 1 6.99 -16.66 -14.65
N PRO A 2 7.92 -16.84 -13.69
CA PRO A 2 8.28 -15.75 -12.78
C PRO A 2 8.77 -14.57 -13.61
N SER A 3 8.22 -13.38 -13.35
CA SER A 3 8.55 -12.19 -14.14
C SER A 3 10.05 -11.89 -14.01
N THR A 4 10.72 -11.52 -15.10
CA THR A 4 12.17 -11.25 -15.13
C THR A 4 12.60 -10.25 -14.05
N ARG A 5 11.70 -9.35 -13.63
CA ARG A 5 11.88 -8.39 -12.55
C ARG A 5 11.98 -9.02 -11.15
N ALA A 6 11.29 -10.14 -10.88
CA ALA A 6 11.37 -10.84 -9.60
C ALA A 6 12.74 -11.51 -9.42
N THR A 7 13.30 -12.06 -10.51
CA THR A 7 14.63 -12.67 -10.52
C THR A 7 15.75 -11.65 -10.25
N ASP A 8 15.64 -10.45 -10.81
CA ASP A 8 16.62 -9.37 -10.60
C ASP A 8 16.61 -8.84 -9.15
N LYS A 9 15.43 -8.72 -8.54
CA LYS A 9 15.29 -8.30 -7.13
C LYS A 9 15.90 -9.30 -6.15
N LYS A 10 15.65 -10.59 -6.36
CA LYS A 10 16.20 -11.67 -5.51
C LYS A 10 17.73 -11.69 -5.57
N LYS A 11 18.31 -11.46 -6.76
CA LYS A 11 19.76 -11.34 -6.94
C LYS A 11 20.33 -10.14 -6.19
N ALA A 12 19.70 -8.97 -6.29
CA ALA A 12 20.12 -7.76 -5.58
C ALA A 12 20.06 -7.93 -4.05
N LEU A 13 19.00 -8.55 -3.51
CA LEU A 13 18.88 -8.86 -2.09
C LEU A 13 19.99 -9.81 -1.61
N THR A 14 20.29 -10.84 -2.40
CA THR A 14 21.37 -11.80 -2.10
C THR A 14 22.75 -11.11 -2.06
N GLU A 15 23.01 -10.18 -2.99
CA GLU A 15 24.26 -9.40 -2.99
C GLU A 15 24.32 -8.41 -1.81
N MET A 16 23.20 -7.80 -1.44
CA MET A 16 23.11 -6.93 -0.26
C MET A 16 23.35 -7.69 1.03
N ALA A 17 22.72 -8.85 1.21
CA ALA A 17 22.89 -9.69 2.40
C ALA A 17 24.36 -10.11 2.59
N LYS A 18 25.05 -10.47 1.50
CA LYS A 18 26.49 -10.79 1.53
C LYS A 18 27.37 -9.59 1.94
N ARG A 19 27.00 -8.37 1.52
CA ARG A 19 27.77 -7.16 1.84
C ARG A 19 27.49 -6.65 3.27
N LEU A 20 26.30 -6.93 3.79
CA LEU A 20 25.79 -6.45 5.07
C LEU A 20 25.46 -7.63 5.99
N ASP A 21 26.43 -8.53 6.17
CA ASP A 21 26.29 -9.80 6.92
C ASP A 21 25.61 -9.66 8.29
N PRO A 22 25.89 -8.62 9.13
CA PRO A 22 25.19 -8.45 10.41
C PRO A 22 23.68 -8.21 10.29
N PHE A 23 23.20 -7.82 9.11
CA PHE A 23 21.80 -7.51 8.83
C PHE A 23 21.12 -8.55 7.93
N HIS A 24 21.78 -9.68 7.61
CA HIS A 24 21.26 -10.66 6.66
C HIS A 24 19.84 -11.12 7.01
N GLU A 25 19.55 -11.37 8.29
CA GLU A 25 18.22 -11.83 8.73
C GLU A 25 17.13 -10.77 8.46
N ILE A 26 17.44 -9.50 8.67
CA ILE A 26 16.52 -8.38 8.38
C ILE A 26 16.35 -8.25 6.86
N ILE A 27 17.45 -8.30 6.11
CA ILE A 27 17.44 -8.20 4.65
C ILE A 27 16.62 -9.34 4.03
N ASP A 28 16.74 -10.56 4.55
CA ASP A 28 16.01 -11.72 4.05
C ASP A 28 14.52 -11.61 4.36
N ARG A 29 14.15 -11.28 5.61
CA ARG A 29 12.75 -11.15 6.03
C ARG A 29 12.02 -10.03 5.27
N PHE A 30 12.59 -8.84 5.23
CA PHE A 30 11.99 -7.72 4.50
C PHE A 30 12.13 -7.87 2.98
N GLY A 31 13.18 -8.55 2.51
CA GLY A 31 13.35 -8.89 1.10
C GLY A 31 12.25 -9.82 0.59
N LEU A 32 11.86 -10.82 1.40
CA LEU A 32 10.69 -11.66 1.12
C LEU A 32 9.42 -10.80 1.04
N LEU A 33 9.13 -9.99 2.07
CA LEU A 33 7.94 -9.13 2.10
C LEU A 33 7.84 -8.21 0.87
N LEU A 34 8.94 -7.56 0.48
CA LEU A 34 8.98 -6.66 -0.68
C LEU A 34 8.83 -7.40 -2.02
N THR A 35 9.28 -8.66 -2.08
CA THR A 35 9.11 -9.52 -3.25
C THR A 35 7.65 -9.91 -3.39
N GLU A 36 7.05 -10.40 -2.32
CA GLU A 36 5.64 -10.80 -2.28
C GLU A 36 4.70 -9.62 -2.55
N GLN A 37 4.94 -8.44 -1.97
CA GLN A 37 4.18 -7.23 -2.31
C GLN A 37 4.24 -6.92 -3.81
N ALA A 38 5.39 -7.16 -4.46
CA ALA A 38 5.52 -6.93 -5.89
C ALA A 38 4.78 -7.98 -6.72
N GLU A 39 4.65 -9.22 -6.23
CA GLU A 39 3.86 -10.29 -6.86
C GLU A 39 2.37 -10.04 -6.68
N ILE A 40 1.92 -9.69 -5.46
CA ILE A 40 0.54 -9.29 -5.17
C ILE A 40 0.13 -8.14 -6.08
N ARG A 41 0.95 -7.09 -6.21
CA ARG A 41 0.67 -5.99 -7.15
C ARG A 41 0.39 -6.49 -8.57
N ASP A 42 1.15 -7.47 -9.05
CA ASP A 42 1.02 -7.98 -10.42
C ASP A 42 -0.23 -8.85 -10.62
N THR A 43 -0.90 -9.29 -9.53
CA THR A 43 -2.20 -9.99 -9.58
C THR A 43 -3.40 -9.06 -9.40
N LEU A 44 -3.18 -7.81 -8.96
CA LEU A 44 -4.25 -6.84 -8.81
C LEU A 44 -4.67 -6.30 -10.18
N GLU A 45 -5.96 -6.39 -10.45
CA GLU A 45 -6.56 -5.71 -11.59
C GLU A 45 -6.56 -4.20 -11.32
N PRO A 46 -6.18 -3.36 -12.30
CA PRO A 46 -6.36 -1.93 -12.18
C PRO A 46 -7.85 -1.63 -11.98
N ALA A 47 -8.19 -0.95 -10.89
CA ALA A 47 -9.53 -0.45 -10.65
C ALA A 47 -9.97 0.42 -11.82
N GLU A 48 -11.27 0.40 -12.10
CA GLU A 48 -11.90 1.37 -12.97
C GLU A 48 -11.92 2.72 -12.27
N LEU A 49 -10.77 3.40 -12.32
CA LEU A 49 -10.65 4.77 -11.87
C LEU A 49 -11.56 5.60 -12.79
N GLY A 50 -12.68 6.07 -12.23
CA GLY A 50 -13.64 6.87 -12.97
C GLY A 50 -12.98 8.12 -13.58
N LYS A 51 -13.74 8.87 -14.37
CA LYS A 51 -13.23 10.17 -14.84
C LYS A 51 -13.07 11.09 -13.62
N PHE A 52 -11.83 11.45 -13.31
CA PHE A 52 -11.52 12.51 -12.35
C PHE A 52 -10.82 13.65 -13.06
N VAL A 53 -11.02 14.86 -12.54
CA VAL A 53 -10.40 16.07 -13.06
C VAL A 53 -9.27 16.42 -12.11
N VAL A 54 -8.04 16.42 -12.64
CA VAL A 54 -6.88 16.95 -11.91
C VAL A 54 -6.94 18.46 -11.99
N GLU A 55 -7.12 19.11 -10.84
CA GLU A 55 -6.94 20.56 -10.74
C GLU A 55 -5.44 20.87 -10.82
N GLU A 56 -5.01 21.37 -11.97
CA GLU A 56 -3.60 21.56 -12.29
C GLU A 56 -2.87 22.41 -11.23
N GLU A 57 -3.49 23.48 -10.73
CA GLU A 57 -2.90 24.34 -9.70
C GLU A 57 -2.59 23.56 -8.40
N ARG A 58 -3.54 22.76 -7.92
CA ARG A 58 -3.37 21.93 -6.72
C ARG A 58 -2.29 20.87 -6.93
N PHE A 59 -2.28 20.23 -8.10
CA PHE A 59 -1.27 19.24 -8.46
C PHE A 59 0.14 19.88 -8.50
N LEU A 60 0.32 20.99 -9.20
CA LEU A 60 1.61 21.70 -9.26
C LEU A 60 2.05 22.21 -7.88
N ASN A 61 1.10 22.55 -7.01
CA ASN A 61 1.37 22.93 -5.61
C ASN A 61 1.75 21.75 -4.72
N GLY A 62 1.59 20.50 -5.18
CA GLY A 62 2.13 19.31 -4.53
C GLY A 62 1.08 18.35 -3.98
N GLU A 63 -0.16 18.49 -4.38
CA GLU A 63 -1.19 17.53 -4.02
C GLU A 63 -1.09 16.28 -4.92
N PRO A 64 -0.95 15.06 -4.35
CA PRO A 64 -0.79 13.85 -5.15
C PRO A 64 -2.10 13.44 -5.83
N LEU A 65 -2.00 12.65 -6.91
CA LEU A 65 -3.15 12.24 -7.73
C LEU A 65 -4.25 11.51 -6.94
N THR A 66 -3.87 10.70 -5.95
CA THR A 66 -4.85 9.99 -5.13
C THR A 66 -5.71 10.92 -4.27
N SER A 67 -5.30 12.17 -4.04
CA SER A 67 -6.12 13.15 -3.31
C SER A 67 -7.30 13.70 -4.13
N PHE A 68 -7.29 13.53 -5.45
CA PHE A 68 -8.39 13.94 -6.33
C PHE A 68 -9.42 12.82 -6.56
N LEU A 69 -9.23 11.67 -5.92
CA LEU A 69 -10.05 10.49 -6.07
C LEU A 69 -10.86 10.24 -4.80
N ASP A 70 -12.01 9.61 -5.00
CA ASP A 70 -12.69 8.93 -3.92
C ASP A 70 -11.87 7.69 -3.52
N SER A 71 -11.43 7.64 -2.27
CA SER A 71 -10.61 6.54 -1.76
C SER A 71 -11.32 5.19 -1.85
N ASP A 72 -12.65 5.15 -1.85
CA ASP A 72 -13.44 3.92 -1.95
C ASP A 72 -13.28 3.22 -3.32
N GLN A 73 -12.82 3.94 -4.34
CA GLN A 73 -12.46 3.33 -5.63
C GLN A 73 -11.33 2.30 -5.51
N PHE A 74 -10.51 2.40 -4.46
CA PHE A 74 -9.46 1.43 -4.19
C PHE A 74 -9.93 0.25 -3.34
N ALA A 75 -11.19 0.20 -2.88
CA ALA A 75 -11.62 -0.76 -1.87
C ALA A 75 -11.39 -2.22 -2.29
N GLU A 76 -11.78 -2.64 -3.49
CA GLU A 76 -11.56 -4.02 -3.92
C GLU A 76 -10.07 -4.39 -3.97
N SER A 77 -9.25 -3.57 -4.62
CA SER A 77 -7.82 -3.81 -4.76
C SER A 77 -7.08 -3.73 -3.42
N PHE A 78 -7.49 -2.83 -2.54
CA PHE A 78 -6.98 -2.72 -1.18
C PHE A 78 -7.30 -3.98 -0.38
N ARG A 79 -8.52 -4.50 -0.50
CA ARG A 79 -8.91 -5.73 0.19
C ARG A 79 -8.12 -6.94 -0.27
N LYS A 80 -7.97 -7.12 -1.58
CA LYS A 80 -7.12 -8.18 -2.19
C LYS A 80 -5.65 -8.03 -1.77
N ALA A 81 -5.16 -6.79 -1.69
CA ALA A 81 -3.79 -6.54 -1.24
C ALA A 81 -3.61 -6.87 0.24
N ALA A 82 -4.56 -6.49 1.09
CA ALA A 82 -4.52 -6.78 2.53
C ALA A 82 -4.51 -8.29 2.81
N SER A 83 -5.38 -9.06 2.15
CA SER A 83 -5.43 -10.52 2.31
C SER A 83 -4.17 -11.23 1.79
N GLY A 84 -3.41 -10.62 0.88
CA GLY A 84 -2.10 -11.11 0.49
C GLY A 84 -0.99 -10.70 1.48
N VAL A 85 -0.93 -9.43 1.87
CA VAL A 85 0.19 -8.86 2.63
C VAL A 85 0.14 -9.18 4.12
N TRP A 86 -1.03 -9.12 4.75
CA TRP A 86 -1.16 -9.27 6.19
C TRP A 86 -0.79 -10.68 6.69
N PRO A 87 -1.12 -11.78 6.01
CA PRO A 87 -0.61 -13.09 6.39
C PRO A 87 0.92 -13.18 6.34
N LEU A 88 1.57 -12.55 5.35
CA LEU A 88 3.03 -12.52 5.24
C LEU A 88 3.68 -11.71 6.38
N LEU A 89 3.07 -10.59 6.76
CA LEU A 89 3.48 -9.84 7.93
C LEU A 89 3.32 -10.67 9.21
N GLY A 90 2.21 -11.41 9.35
CA GLY A 90 1.98 -12.33 10.46
C GLY A 90 3.03 -13.44 10.53
N MET A 91 3.44 -14.01 9.40
CA MET A 91 4.53 -15.01 9.37
C MET A 91 5.89 -14.41 9.72
N THR A 92 6.16 -13.18 9.28
CA THR A 92 7.43 -12.48 9.55
C THR A 92 7.52 -12.04 11.02
N PHE A 93 6.38 -11.68 11.61
CA PHE A 93 6.21 -11.21 12.98
C PHE A 93 5.06 -11.97 13.66
N PRO A 94 5.32 -13.20 14.16
CA PRO A 94 4.27 -14.08 14.70
C PRO A 94 3.39 -13.47 15.79
N THR A 95 3.94 -12.56 16.59
CA THR A 95 3.20 -11.85 17.64
C THR A 95 2.08 -10.95 17.10
N LEU A 96 2.09 -10.61 15.81
CA LEU A 96 1.09 -9.76 15.16
C LEU A 96 0.02 -10.57 14.41
N SER A 97 0.20 -11.89 14.27
CA SER A 97 -0.60 -12.72 13.36
C SER A 97 -2.09 -12.73 13.73
N GLU A 98 -2.43 -12.86 15.01
CA GLU A 98 -3.81 -12.89 15.47
C GLU A 98 -4.50 -11.54 15.21
N THR A 99 -3.83 -10.44 15.54
CA THR A 99 -4.32 -9.09 15.31
C THR A 99 -4.55 -8.82 13.83
N LEU A 100 -3.59 -9.17 12.97
CA LEU A 100 -3.68 -9.01 11.52
C LEU A 100 -4.83 -9.84 10.92
N SER A 101 -5.04 -11.06 11.42
CA SER A 101 -6.19 -11.89 11.02
C SER A 101 -7.53 -11.28 11.45
N GLY A 102 -7.56 -10.59 12.59
CA GLY A 102 -8.73 -9.83 13.04
C GLY A 102 -9.05 -8.64 12.13
N LEU A 103 -8.03 -7.89 11.72
CA LEU A 103 -8.18 -6.78 10.76
C LEU A 103 -8.70 -7.27 9.41
N GLU A 104 -8.20 -8.41 8.92
CA GLU A 104 -8.66 -9.01 7.66
C GLU A 104 -10.16 -9.32 7.70
N LYS A 105 -10.64 -9.89 8.80
CA LYS A 105 -12.08 -10.16 8.98
C LYS A 105 -12.92 -8.89 9.02
N LEU A 106 -12.44 -7.83 9.67
CA LEU A 106 -13.15 -6.54 9.68
C LEU A 106 -13.26 -5.98 8.27
N LEU A 107 -12.16 -6.02 7.52
CA LEU A 107 -12.08 -5.56 6.15
C LEU A 107 -13.00 -6.34 5.18
N GLU A 108 -13.19 -7.64 5.40
CA GLU A 108 -14.12 -8.46 4.60
C GLU A 108 -15.59 -8.19 4.92
N ASN A 109 -15.91 -7.94 6.20
CA ASN A 109 -17.29 -7.93 6.71
C ASN A 109 -17.85 -6.53 6.97
N ASP A 110 -17.00 -5.50 7.02
CA ASP A 110 -17.36 -4.12 7.36
C ASP A 110 -16.86 -3.14 6.28
N GLY A 111 -17.76 -2.83 5.34
CA GLY A 111 -17.54 -1.82 4.30
C GLY A 111 -17.23 -0.43 4.88
N PRO A 112 -18.05 0.10 5.81
CA PRO A 112 -17.75 1.35 6.51
C PRO A 112 -16.36 1.41 7.16
N TRP A 113 -15.91 0.33 7.81
CA TRP A 113 -14.56 0.26 8.37
C TRP A 113 -13.49 0.32 7.28
N THR A 114 -13.71 -0.37 6.16
CA THR A 114 -12.81 -0.31 4.98
C THR A 114 -12.68 1.13 4.45
N SER A 115 -13.80 1.87 4.35
CA SER A 115 -13.78 3.27 3.92
C SER A 115 -13.01 4.18 4.90
N LEU A 116 -13.12 3.95 6.22
CA LEU A 116 -12.31 4.67 7.21
C LEU A 116 -10.81 4.39 7.01
N CYS A 117 -10.44 3.13 6.81
CA CYS A 117 -9.06 2.72 6.55
C CYS A 117 -8.49 3.36 5.28
N LEU A 118 -9.27 3.42 4.20
CA LEU A 118 -8.89 4.03 2.94
C LEU A 118 -8.71 5.54 3.09
N ARG A 119 -9.64 6.25 3.73
CA ARG A 119 -9.47 7.68 4.02
C ARG A 119 -8.19 7.96 4.82
N ALA A 120 -7.91 7.14 5.84
CA ALA A 120 -6.72 7.27 6.65
C ALA A 120 -5.43 7.11 5.84
N VAL A 121 -5.33 6.07 5.00
CA VAL A 121 -4.09 5.75 4.27
C VAL A 121 -3.91 6.56 2.98
N VAL A 122 -5.00 6.94 2.31
CA VAL A 122 -4.99 7.68 1.04
C VAL A 122 -4.88 9.19 1.27
N HIS A 123 -5.66 9.73 2.22
CA HIS A 123 -5.79 11.17 2.43
C HIS A 123 -5.12 11.66 3.72
N GLY A 124 -4.56 10.77 4.53
CA GLY A 124 -3.96 11.14 5.82
C GLY A 124 -4.98 11.59 6.86
N ASP A 125 -6.22 11.10 6.74
CA ASP A 125 -7.33 11.46 7.63
C ASP A 125 -7.12 10.86 9.04
N ALA A 126 -6.64 11.69 9.96
CA ALA A 126 -6.32 11.28 11.32
C ALA A 126 -7.57 10.87 12.12
N GLU A 127 -8.72 11.50 11.90
CA GLU A 127 -9.96 11.16 12.61
C GLU A 127 -10.49 9.80 12.14
N ALA A 128 -10.40 9.52 10.83
CA ALA A 128 -10.75 8.22 10.29
C ALA A 128 -9.83 7.11 10.84
N LEU A 129 -8.53 7.40 10.97
CA LEU A 129 -7.56 6.46 11.55
C LEU A 129 -7.89 6.14 13.01
N GLU A 130 -8.10 7.16 13.85
CA GLU A 130 -8.44 6.99 15.27
C GLU A 130 -9.74 6.18 15.43
N THR A 131 -10.75 6.50 14.61
CA THR A 131 -12.04 5.79 14.63
C THR A 131 -11.87 4.31 14.24
N ALA A 132 -11.17 4.03 13.14
CA ALA A 132 -10.93 2.66 12.68
C ALA A 132 -10.09 1.86 13.68
N ALA A 133 -9.09 2.47 14.30
CA ALA A 133 -8.24 1.86 15.32
C ALA A 133 -9.03 1.50 16.58
N GLY A 134 -9.91 2.41 17.03
CA GLY A 134 -10.82 2.18 18.14
C GLY A 134 -11.77 1.01 17.89
N GLN A 135 -12.34 0.91 16.68
CA GLN A 135 -13.22 -0.21 16.29
C GLN A 135 -12.49 -1.55 16.25
N ALA A 136 -11.22 -1.55 15.84
CA ALA A 136 -10.37 -2.75 15.80
C ALA A 136 -9.65 -3.06 17.12
N ALA A 137 -9.82 -2.22 18.16
CA ALA A 137 -9.13 -2.33 19.44
C ALA A 137 -7.59 -2.43 19.32
N VAL A 138 -7.00 -1.67 18.39
CA VAL A 138 -5.55 -1.58 18.17
C VAL A 138 -5.07 -0.13 18.31
N SER A 139 -3.76 0.09 18.40
CA SER A 139 -3.23 1.46 18.36
C SER A 139 -3.34 2.06 16.95
N PRO A 140 -3.56 3.38 16.82
CA PRO A 140 -3.55 4.09 15.54
C PRO A 140 -2.24 3.87 14.76
N ASP A 141 -1.10 3.89 15.45
CA ASP A 141 0.21 3.69 14.84
C ASP A 141 0.35 2.29 14.23
N PHE A 142 -0.09 1.26 14.95
CA PHE A 142 -0.06 -0.11 14.45
C PHE A 142 -0.97 -0.26 13.23
N LEU A 143 -2.20 0.25 13.32
CA LEU A 143 -3.15 0.19 12.21
C LEU A 143 -2.56 0.90 10.98
N LEU A 144 -2.02 2.11 11.13
CA LEU A 144 -1.43 2.86 10.03
C LEU A 144 -0.30 2.10 9.33
N ILE A 145 0.56 1.39 10.09
CA ILE A 145 1.63 0.56 9.52
C ILE A 145 1.03 -0.60 8.71
N ALA A 146 0.04 -1.31 9.26
CA ALA A 146 -0.63 -2.42 8.58
C ALA A 146 -1.34 -1.94 7.30
N LEU A 147 -2.04 -0.80 7.37
CA LEU A 147 -2.72 -0.17 6.23
C LEU A 147 -1.72 0.23 5.15
N ARG A 148 -0.60 0.88 5.51
CA ARG A 148 0.44 1.27 4.53
C ARG A 148 1.07 0.06 3.85
N ALA A 149 1.32 -1.01 4.59
CA ALA A 149 1.87 -2.24 4.01
C ALA A 149 0.94 -2.88 2.98
N ALA A 150 -0.37 -2.87 3.22
CA ALA A 150 -1.37 -3.35 2.27
C ALA A 150 -1.62 -2.36 1.11
N TYR A 151 -1.62 -1.05 1.40
CA TYR A 151 -1.90 -0.02 0.41
C TYR A 151 -0.76 0.16 -0.61
N ALA A 152 0.49 -0.06 -0.22
CA ALA A 152 1.65 0.07 -1.11
C ALA A 152 1.52 -0.72 -2.43
N PRO A 153 1.27 -2.05 -2.43
CA PRO A 153 1.03 -2.78 -3.67
C PRO A 153 -0.28 -2.37 -4.36
N CYS A 154 -1.32 -2.00 -3.61
CA CYS A 154 -2.57 -1.49 -4.18
C CYS A 154 -2.33 -0.25 -5.04
N VAL A 155 -1.78 0.84 -4.49
CA VAL A 155 -1.55 2.07 -5.25
C VAL A 155 -0.52 1.89 -6.37
N ALA A 156 0.45 1.00 -6.18
CA ALA A 156 1.43 0.67 -7.21
C ALA A 156 0.81 0.01 -8.44
N ALA A 157 -0.23 -0.81 -8.27
CA ALA A 157 -0.95 -1.45 -9.39
C ALA A 157 -1.69 -0.41 -10.27
N HIS A 158 -2.15 0.68 -9.65
CA HIS A 158 -2.89 1.75 -10.32
C HIS A 158 -2.00 2.86 -10.88
N LYS A 159 -0.70 2.83 -10.57
CA LYS A 159 0.26 3.89 -10.93
C LYS A 159 0.16 4.26 -12.40
N GLN A 160 0.19 3.28 -13.30
CA GLN A 160 0.18 3.55 -14.74
C GLN A 160 -1.10 4.26 -15.19
N ALA A 161 -2.26 3.79 -14.73
CA ALA A 161 -3.55 4.40 -15.02
C ALA A 161 -3.64 5.83 -14.50
N LEU A 162 -3.20 6.07 -13.25
CA LEU A 162 -3.18 7.39 -12.63
C LEU A 162 -2.26 8.36 -13.39
N THR A 163 -1.04 7.93 -13.73
CA THR A 163 -0.09 8.79 -14.45
C THR A 163 -0.50 9.11 -15.88
N ALA A 164 -1.35 8.27 -16.51
CA ALA A 164 -1.86 8.56 -17.85
C ALA A 164 -2.91 9.68 -17.87
N LEU A 165 -3.46 10.02 -16.70
CA LEU A 165 -4.55 10.99 -16.53
C LEU A 165 -4.06 12.35 -16.02
N ALA A 166 -2.74 12.53 -15.85
CA ALA A 166 -2.16 13.73 -15.27
C ALA A 166 -0.84 14.14 -15.96
N PRO A 167 -0.52 15.44 -15.99
CA PRO A 167 0.74 15.95 -16.56
C PRO A 167 1.90 15.73 -15.59
N VAL A 168 2.25 14.47 -15.32
CA VAL A 168 3.28 14.08 -14.34
C VAL A 168 4.67 14.63 -14.66
N GLU A 169 4.94 14.97 -15.92
CA GLU A 169 6.14 15.66 -16.40
C GLU A 169 6.29 17.08 -15.84
N LEU A 170 5.20 17.70 -15.37
CA LEU A 170 5.20 19.01 -14.73
C LEU A 170 5.42 18.92 -13.22
N TRP A 171 5.45 17.73 -12.64
CA TRP A 171 5.68 17.55 -11.21
C TRP A 171 7.11 17.96 -10.82
N ARG A 172 7.23 18.72 -9.72
CA ARG A 172 8.51 19.26 -9.22
C ARG A 172 8.77 18.96 -7.74
N LYS A 173 7.92 18.17 -7.08
CA LYS A 173 8.10 17.82 -5.66
C LYS A 173 9.02 16.62 -5.51
N ALA A 174 9.66 16.52 -4.34
CA ALA A 174 10.61 15.46 -4.02
C ALA A 174 9.95 14.11 -3.63
N TYR A 175 8.62 14.06 -3.63
CA TYR A 175 7.82 12.87 -3.31
C TYR A 175 6.98 12.45 -4.53
N CYS A 176 6.41 11.25 -4.47
CA CYS A 176 5.67 10.63 -5.56
C CYS A 176 4.44 11.47 -5.98
N PRO A 177 4.28 11.81 -7.26
CA PRO A 177 3.10 12.54 -7.75
C PRO A 177 1.80 11.76 -7.59
N VAL A 178 1.87 10.44 -7.48
CA VAL A 178 0.68 9.58 -7.42
C VAL A 178 0.11 9.53 -6.01
N CYS A 179 0.94 9.25 -5.00
CA CYS A 179 0.48 8.91 -3.66
C CYS A 179 1.09 9.74 -2.54
N GLY A 180 1.96 10.72 -2.85
CA GLY A 180 2.56 11.59 -1.84
C GLY A 180 3.69 10.97 -1.01
N SER A 181 4.05 9.71 -1.26
CA SER A 181 5.12 8.98 -0.56
C SER A 181 6.53 9.34 -1.03
#